data_AF-A0AAX4JQ27-F1
#
_entry.id   AF-A0AAX4JQ27-F1
#
_cell.length_a   1.000
_cell.length_b   1.000
_cell.length_c   1.000
_cell.angle_alpha   90.00
_cell.angle_beta   90.00
_cell.angle_gamma   90.00
#
_symmetry.space_group_name_H-M   'P 1'
#
loop_
_entity.id
_entity.type
_entity.pdbx_description
1 polymer ?
#
loop_
_entity_poly.entity_id
_entity_poly.type
_entity_poly.pdbx_seq_one_letter_code
_entity_poly.pdbx_strand_id
1 'polypeptide(L)' 'MLFVAAFVFIYYTIWALLLPFISNDSSIHELFPSREWAIKLPLFLLLSGITAVGLFFARVLLSEARKKSAKGGKKV' A
#
# COMPACT_ATOMS: atom_id res chain seq x y z
N MET A 1 -3.46 6.50 20.65
CA MET A 1 -3.92 6.29 19.25
C MET A 1 -3.81 7.57 18.44
N LEU A 2 -4.56 8.65 18.76
CA LEU A 2 -4.50 9.93 18.04
C LEU A 2 -3.13 10.61 18.03
N PHE A 3 -2.42 10.63 19.17
CA PHE A 3 -1.08 11.22 19.25
C PHE A 3 -0.08 10.57 18.29
N VAL A 4 -0.12 9.23 18.16
CA VAL A 4 0.75 8.49 17.24
C VAL A 4 0.41 8.84 15.79
N ALA A 5 -0.88 8.87 15.46
CA ALA A 5 -1.33 9.25 14.11
C ALA A 5 -0.89 10.68 13.76
N ALA A 6 -1.07 11.64 14.69
CA ALA A 6 -0.64 13.02 14.51
C ALA A 6 0.87 13.13 14.30
N PHE A 7 1.67 12.44 15.12
CA PHE A 7 3.12 12.43 14.98
C PHE A 7 3.58 11.89 13.62
N VAL A 8 3.05 10.72 13.21
CA VAL A 8 3.37 10.11 11.91
C VAL A 8 2.94 11.02 10.75
N PHE A 9 1.76 11.63 10.85
CA PHE A 9 1.25 12.56 9.84
C PHE A 9 2.17 13.78 9.67
N ILE A 10 2.56 14.41 10.79
CA ILE A 10 3.46 15.58 10.75
C ILE A 10 4.81 15.19 10.15
N TYR A 11 5.40 14.08 10.62
CA TYR A 11 6.67 13.59 10.10
C TYR A 11 6.62 13.34 8.58
N TYR A 12 5.57 12.66 8.11
CA TYR A 12 5.40 12.37 6.70
C TYR A 12 5.12 13.63 5.86
N THR A 13 4.35 14.58 6.42
CA THR A 13 4.06 15.85 5.76
C THR A 13 5.33 16.66 5.56
N ILE A 14 6.18 16.77 6.59
CA ILE A 14 7.47 17.46 6.48
C ILE A 14 8.36 16.76 5.47
N TRP A 15 8.45 15.43 5.54
CA TRP A 15 9.29 14.65 4.66
C TRP A 15 8.88 14.72 3.18
N ALA A 16 7.58 14.59 2.89
CA ALA A 16 7.07 14.55 1.52
C ALA A 16 6.88 15.95 0.91
N LEU A 17 6.40 16.92 1.69
CA LEU A 17 6.03 18.25 1.18
C LEU A 17 7.04 19.35 1.50
N LEU A 18 7.64 19.38 2.71
CA LEU A 18 8.51 20.50 3.09
C LEU A 18 9.99 20.27 2.75
N LEU A 19 10.50 19.05 2.91
CA LEU A 19 11.89 18.68 2.59
C LEU A 19 12.36 19.02 1.16
N PRO A 20 11.54 18.98 0.07
CA PRO A 20 11.97 19.49 -1.25
C PRO A 20 12.39 20.96 -1.28
N PHE A 21 11.88 21.79 -0.37
CA PHE A 21 12.16 23.21 -0.33
C PHE A 21 13.37 23.56 0.54
N ILE A 22 13.98 22.57 1.20
CA ILE A 22 15.14 22.74 2.08
C ILE A 22 16.42 22.40 1.29
N SER A 23 17.43 23.26 1.41
CA SER A 23 18.73 23.13 0.77
C SER A 23 19.37 21.76 1.01
N ASN A 24 19.92 21.13 -0.03
CA ASN A 24 20.53 19.80 0.05
C ASN A 24 21.79 19.73 0.93
N ASP A 25 22.44 20.86 1.22
CA ASP A 25 23.65 20.94 2.08
C ASP A 25 23.36 20.90 3.59
N SER A 26 22.09 20.77 3.99
CA SER A 26 21.72 20.76 5.40
C SER A 26 21.72 19.33 5.96
N SER A 27 22.33 19.13 7.14
CA SER A 27 22.35 17.84 7.85
C SER A 27 20.97 17.28 8.19
N ILE A 28 19.90 18.06 7.99
CA ILE A 28 18.53 17.65 8.22
C ILE A 28 18.09 16.54 7.26
N HIS A 29 18.72 16.41 6.08
CA HIS A 29 18.42 15.32 5.14
C HIS A 29 18.84 13.93 5.68
N GLU A 30 19.72 13.86 6.68
CA GLU A 30 20.10 12.59 7.34
C GLU A 30 19.01 12.06 8.29
N LEU A 31 18.16 12.95 8.81
CA LEU A 31 17.02 12.60 9.66
C LEU A 31 15.86 11.98 8.88
N PHE A 32 15.85 12.13 7.55
CA PHE A 32 14.79 11.66 6.68
C PHE A 32 15.30 10.59 5.71
N PRO A 33 14.50 9.54 5.41
CA PRO A 33 14.87 8.61 4.35
C PRO A 33 14.91 9.31 2.98
N SER A 34 15.55 8.67 2.00
CA SER A 34 15.68 9.26 0.67
C SER A 34 14.31 9.60 0.06
N ARG A 35 14.25 10.68 -0.73
CA ARG A 35 13.01 11.23 -1.32
C ARG A 35 12.17 10.18 -2.05
N GLU A 36 12.82 9.23 -2.71
CA GLU A 36 12.14 8.16 -3.45
C GLU A 36 11.19 7.35 -2.56
N TRP A 37 11.53 7.17 -1.28
CA TRP A 37 10.71 6.43 -0.34
C TRP A 37 9.40 7.14 0.02
N ALA A 38 9.36 8.47 -0.02
CA ALA A 38 8.13 9.24 0.18
C ALA A 38 7.07 8.98 -0.92
N ILE A 39 7.49 8.46 -2.08
CA ILE A 39 6.59 8.09 -3.19
C ILE A 39 6.39 6.57 -3.25
N LYS A 40 7.46 5.79 -3.00
CA LYS A 40 7.40 4.33 -3.03
C LYS A 40 6.47 3.77 -1.95
N LEU A 41 6.43 4.37 -0.75
CA LEU A 41 5.65 3.85 0.37
C LEU A 41 4.13 3.89 0.11
N PRO A 42 3.52 5.00 -0.32
CA PRO A 42 2.10 5.04 -0.70
C PRO A 42 1.80 4.16 -1.92
N LEU A 43 2.73 4.12 -2.89
CA LEU A 43 2.58 3.28 -4.08
C LEU A 43 2.55 1.79 -3.72
N PHE A 44 3.44 1.34 -2.85
CA PHE A 44 3.47 -0.04 -2.37
C PHE A 44 2.20 -0.40 -1.60
N LEU A 45 1.71 0.52 -0.77
CA LEU A 45 0.45 0.34 -0.05
C LEU A 45 -0.73 0.20 -1.03
N LEU A 46 -0.81 1.04 -2.05
CA LEU A 46 -1.83 0.96 -3.10
C LEU A 46 -1.74 -0.36 -3.89
N LEU A 47 -0.55 -0.73 -4.35
CA LEU A 47 -0.31 -1.97 -5.09
C LEU A 47 -0.66 -3.21 -4.26
N SER A 48 -0.27 -3.22 -2.98
CA SER A 48 -0.60 -4.30 -2.05
C SER A 48 -2.11 -4.41 -1.85
N GLY A 49 -2.81 -3.28 -1.71
CA GLY A 49 -4.26 -3.23 -1.60
C GLY A 49 -4.96 -3.78 -2.85
N ILE A 50 -4.56 -3.32 -4.04
CA ILE A 50 -5.11 -3.82 -5.31
C ILE A 50 -4.85 -5.31 -5.46
N THR A 51 -3.63 -5.76 -5.15
CA THR A 51 -3.25 -7.17 -5.23
C THR A 51 -4.08 -8.02 -4.27
N ALA A 52 -4.27 -7.58 -3.03
CA ALA A 52 -5.07 -8.28 -2.03
C ALA A 52 -6.53 -8.40 -2.47
N VAL A 53 -7.11 -7.32 -3.00
CA VAL A 53 -8.48 -7.30 -3.54
C VAL A 53 -8.60 -8.23 -4.75
N GLY A 54 -7.68 -8.13 -5.71
CA GLY A 54 -7.66 -9.00 -6.89
C GLY A 54 -7.54 -10.48 -6.54
N LEU A 55 -6.66 -10.83 -5.60
CA LEU A 55 -6.50 -12.19 -5.11
C LEU A 55 -7.77 -12.70 -4.43
N PHE A 56 -8.42 -11.86 -3.62
CA PHE A 56 -9.69 -12.20 -2.99
C PHE A 56 -10.76 -12.56 -4.02
N PHE A 57 -10.95 -11.71 -5.04
CA PHE A 57 -11.90 -11.97 -6.12
C PHE A 57 -11.55 -13.23 -6.91
N ALA A 58 -10.27 -13.42 -7.26
CA ALA A 58 -9.82 -14.62 -7.95
C ALA A 58 -10.12 -15.90 -7.16
N ARG A 59 -9.93 -15.86 -5.83
CA ARG A 59 -10.21 -16.99 -4.94
C ARG A 59 -11.71 -17.30 -4.88
N VAL A 60 -12.55 -16.28 -4.77
CA VAL A 60 -14.01 -16.43 -4.77
C VAL A 60 -14.50 -17.01 -6.11
N LEU A 61 -14.06 -16.45 -7.23
CA LEU A 61 -14.47 -16.91 -8.56
C LEU A 61 -14.05 -18.36 -8.82
N LEU A 62 -12.83 -18.73 -8.42
CA LEU A 62 -12.34 -20.11 -8.56
C LEU A 62 -13.10 -21.09 -7.66
N SER A 63 -13.46 -20.67 -6.44
CA SER A 63 -14.30 -21.47 -5.53
C SER A 63 -15.68 -21.73 -6.14
N GLU A 64 -16.34 -20.70 -6.67
CA GLU A 64 -17.66 -20.84 -7.28
C GLU A 64 -17.63 -21.67 -8.57
N ALA A 65 -16.60 -21.51 -9.40
CA ALA A 65 -16.40 -22.32 -10.60
C ALA A 65 -16.26 -23.82 -10.27
N ARG A 66 -15.47 -24.17 -9.23
CA ARG A 66 -15.32 -25.56 -8.75
C ARG A 66 -16.65 -26.14 -8.23
N LYS A 67 -17.45 -25.35 -7.52
CA LYS A 67 -18.78 -25.78 -7.04
C LYS A 67 -19.73 -26.04 -8.21
N LYS A 68 -19.69 -25.22 -9.26
CA LYS A 68 -20.51 -25.43 -10.48
C LYS A 68 -20.07 -26.66 -11.26
N SER A 69 -18.77 -26.91 -11.44
CA SER A 69 -18.31 -28.11 -12.16
C SER A 69 -18.62 -29.40 -11.40
N ALA A 70 -18.51 -29.40 -10.07
CA ALA A 70 -18.86 -30.55 -9.23
C ALA A 70 -20.36 -30.90 -9.28
N LYS A 71 -21.25 -29.93 -9.50
CA LYS A 71 -22.69 -30.18 -9.69
C LYS A 71 -23.05 -30.56 -11.13
N GLY A 72 -22.27 -30.13 -12.11
CA GLY A 72 -22.44 -30.50 -13.53
C GLY A 72 -22.01 -31.94 -13.84
N GLY A 73 -20.96 -32.44 -13.17
CA GLY A 73 -20.45 -33.81 -13.35
C GLY A 73 -21.28 -34.91 -12.67
N LYS A 74 -22.33 -34.57 -11.92
CA LYS A 74 -23.22 -35.53 -11.23
C LYS A 74 -24.51 -35.85 -12.01
N LYS A 75 -24.59 -35.38 -13.26
CA LYS A 75 -25.68 -35.68 -14.22
C LYS A 75 -25.20 -36.66 -15.30
N VAL A 76 -24.73 -37.84 -14.89
CA VAL A 76 -24.61 -39.02 -15.76
C VAL A 76 -24.92 -40.23 -14.89
#